data_AF-A0A2E0Y5U3-F1
#
_entry.id   AF-A0A2E0Y5U3-F1
#
_cell.length_a   1.000
_cell.length_b   1.000
_cell.length_c   1.000
_cell.angle_alpha   90.00
_cell.angle_beta   90.00
_cell.angle_gamma   90.00
#
_symmetry.space_group_name_H-M   'P 1'
#
loop_
_entity.id
_entity.type
_entity.pdbx_description
1 polymer ?
#
loop_
_entity_poly.entity_id
_entity_poly.type
_entity_poly.pdbx_seq_one_letter_code
_entity_poly.pdbx_strand_id
1 'polypeptide(L)'
;MRQLVIKGGKHLLRWVGDFQSRHSLVGTTPVLDNAEFPFVETLESHWREIRGELDAVLDHPEDIPAFHQLSPDQKRISKGDNWKTYAFYVYGNRVADNCAACPVTARLLDDLPGLQNAWFSILAPRYHIPPHKGPTRAVIRCHLGLKVPADRDNCWLRVDTEICRWREGECLVFDDTYDHEVRNDTDETRVVLFLDFDRPMDLPGRIMNRLLIGAIRTSAYVKDPLKNLADWNARVRGGPPRP
;
A
#
# COMPACT_ATOMS: atom_id res chain seq x y z
N MET A 1 -9.15 35.10 -3.19
CA MET A 1 -8.17 34.46 -2.27
C MET A 1 -8.17 32.93 -2.37
N ARG A 2 -9.30 32.23 -2.17
CA ARG A 2 -9.41 30.75 -2.27
C ARG A 2 -8.92 30.13 -3.59
N GLN A 3 -9.24 30.71 -4.75
CA GLN A 3 -8.77 30.21 -6.05
C GLN A 3 -7.26 30.40 -6.28
N LEU A 4 -6.67 31.46 -5.73
CA LEU A 4 -5.22 31.71 -5.82
C LEU A 4 -4.44 30.72 -4.94
N VAL A 5 -4.96 30.39 -3.76
CA VAL A 5 -4.41 29.34 -2.89
C VAL A 5 -4.50 27.96 -3.57
N ILE A 6 -5.63 27.64 -4.23
CA ILE A 6 -5.80 26.38 -4.96
C ILE A 6 -4.87 26.29 -6.18
N LYS A 7 -4.73 27.38 -6.96
CA LYS A 7 -3.79 27.43 -8.09
C LYS A 7 -2.34 27.32 -7.61
N GLY A 8 -1.96 28.08 -6.58
CA GLY A 8 -0.64 28.01 -5.97
C GLY A 8 -0.30 26.61 -5.46
N GLY A 9 -1.25 25.93 -4.81
CA GLY A 9 -1.10 24.54 -4.37
C GLY A 9 -0.89 23.56 -5.52
N LYS A 10 -1.64 23.69 -6.62
CA LYS A 10 -1.44 22.85 -7.82
C LYS A 10 -0.06 23.08 -8.47
N HIS A 11 0.39 24.33 -8.54
CA HIS A 11 1.73 24.65 -9.05
C HIS A 11 2.83 24.09 -8.15
N LEU A 12 2.68 24.20 -6.83
CA LEU A 12 3.61 23.61 -5.86
C LEU A 12 3.67 22.08 -6.01
N LEU A 13 2.53 21.40 -6.06
CA LEU A 13 2.48 19.94 -6.21
C LEU A 13 3.15 19.48 -7.51
N ARG A 14 2.90 20.19 -8.62
CA ARG A 14 3.58 19.91 -9.90
C ARG A 14 5.08 20.13 -9.79
N TRP A 15 5.52 21.23 -9.20
CA TRP A 15 6.94 21.51 -9.01
C TRP A 15 7.62 20.45 -8.13
N VAL A 16 6.98 20.03 -7.03
CA VAL A 16 7.49 18.94 -6.18
C VAL A 16 7.60 17.65 -6.99
N GLY A 17 6.59 17.31 -7.79
CA GLY A 17 6.61 16.13 -8.65
C GLY A 17 7.74 16.19 -9.69
N ASP A 18 7.93 17.34 -10.34
CA ASP A 18 8.99 17.55 -11.34
C ASP A 18 10.39 17.48 -10.69
N PHE A 19 10.54 18.04 -9.47
CA PHE A 19 11.77 17.94 -8.69
C PHE A 19 12.05 16.48 -8.33
N GLN A 20 11.07 15.76 -7.78
CA GLN A 20 11.22 14.33 -7.43
C GLN A 20 11.61 13.49 -8.65
N SER A 21 11.01 13.75 -9.81
CA SER A 21 11.36 13.03 -11.04
C SER A 21 12.80 13.27 -11.48
N ARG A 22 13.31 14.50 -11.37
CA ARG A 22 14.71 14.83 -11.74
C ARG A 22 15.76 14.21 -10.83
N HIS A 23 15.40 13.99 -9.57
CA HIS A 23 16.30 13.49 -8.53
C HIS A 23 16.16 11.98 -8.27
N SER A 24 15.27 11.29 -9.01
CA SER A 24 15.06 9.84 -8.94
C SER A 24 16.28 9.09 -9.48
N LEU A 25 16.74 8.08 -8.74
CA LEU A 25 17.82 7.18 -9.16
C LEU A 25 17.31 5.94 -9.91
N VAL A 26 15.99 5.73 -9.88
CA VAL A 26 15.27 4.67 -10.59
C VAL A 26 14.38 5.28 -11.67
N GLY A 27 13.87 4.45 -12.58
CA GLY A 27 12.97 4.88 -13.64
C GLY A 27 11.78 5.72 -13.15
N THR A 28 11.34 6.67 -13.99
CA THR A 28 10.09 7.41 -13.79
C THR A 28 9.07 7.00 -14.84
N THR A 29 8.88 5.68 -14.96
CA THR A 29 7.87 5.03 -15.80
C THR A 29 6.71 4.54 -14.94
N PRO A 30 5.52 4.27 -15.52
CA PRO A 30 4.37 3.77 -14.78
C PRO A 30 4.68 2.45 -14.04
N VAL A 31 5.27 1.49 -14.75
CA VAL A 31 5.78 0.22 -14.18
C VAL A 31 7.31 0.28 -14.16
N LEU A 32 7.92 -0.22 -13.08
CA LEU A 32 9.37 -0.26 -12.91
C LEU A 32 9.89 -1.69 -13.00
N ASP A 33 11.17 -1.82 -13.36
CA ASP A 33 11.82 -3.13 -13.38
C ASP A 33 12.07 -3.62 -11.95
N ASN A 34 11.55 -4.80 -11.63
CA ASN A 34 11.73 -5.44 -10.33
C ASN A 34 13.22 -5.62 -9.98
N ALA A 35 14.10 -5.78 -10.98
CA ALA A 35 15.54 -5.95 -10.77
C ALA A 35 16.23 -4.72 -10.15
N GLU A 36 15.59 -3.53 -10.19
CA GLU A 36 16.10 -2.33 -9.52
C GLU A 36 15.95 -2.41 -7.97
N PHE A 37 15.22 -3.41 -7.45
CA PHE A 37 14.83 -3.51 -6.05
C PHE A 37 15.24 -4.86 -5.43
N PRO A 38 16.43 -4.96 -4.79
CA PRO A 38 16.95 -6.24 -4.29
C PRO A 38 16.05 -6.99 -3.29
N PHE A 39 15.21 -6.27 -2.54
CA PHE A 39 14.26 -6.89 -1.60
C PHE A 39 13.19 -7.72 -2.30
N VAL A 40 12.93 -7.49 -3.60
CA VAL A 40 11.92 -8.22 -4.38
C VAL A 40 12.24 -9.72 -4.39
N GLU A 41 13.48 -10.10 -4.69
CA GLU A 41 13.88 -11.52 -4.71
C GLU A 41 13.66 -12.19 -3.35
N THR A 42 13.94 -11.46 -2.26
CA THR A 42 13.73 -11.96 -0.90
C THR A 42 12.23 -12.19 -0.64
N LEU A 43 11.37 -11.22 -0.96
CA LEU A 43 9.93 -11.35 -0.80
C LEU A 43 9.33 -12.48 -1.64
N GLU A 44 9.75 -12.59 -2.90
CA GLU A 44 9.32 -13.66 -3.79
C GLU A 44 9.80 -15.03 -3.25
N SER A 45 11.05 -15.17 -2.78
CA SER A 45 11.52 -16.45 -2.24
C SER A 45 10.74 -16.95 -1.01
N HIS A 46 10.18 -16.03 -0.21
CA HIS A 46 9.42 -16.31 1.01
C HIS A 46 7.90 -16.21 0.86
N TRP A 47 7.39 -16.03 -0.37
CA TRP A 47 5.96 -15.71 -0.60
C TRP A 47 5.00 -16.74 0.01
N ARG A 48 5.40 -18.02 0.06
CA ARG A 48 4.56 -19.10 0.61
C ARG A 48 4.43 -19.03 2.13
N GLU A 49 5.49 -18.61 2.82
CA GLU A 49 5.44 -18.41 4.28
C GLU A 49 4.55 -17.21 4.62
N ILE A 50 4.71 -16.11 3.88
CA ILE A 50 3.82 -14.93 3.97
C ILE A 50 2.38 -15.34 3.68
N ARG A 51 2.16 -16.19 2.67
CA ARG A 51 0.82 -16.70 2.33
C ARG A 51 0.22 -17.54 3.45
N GLY A 52 1.02 -18.38 4.11
CA GLY A 52 0.55 -19.17 5.27
C GLY A 52 0.06 -18.29 6.42
N GLU A 53 0.78 -17.21 6.74
CA GLU A 53 0.34 -16.24 7.75
C GLU A 53 -0.92 -15.47 7.31
N LEU A 54 -1.02 -15.13 6.02
CA LEU A 54 -2.23 -14.54 5.46
C LEU A 54 -3.43 -15.49 5.60
N ASP A 55 -3.28 -16.78 5.31
CA ASP A 55 -4.39 -17.73 5.42
C ASP A 55 -4.94 -17.78 6.85
N ALA A 56 -4.07 -17.79 7.87
CA ALA A 56 -4.49 -17.69 9.27
C ALA A 56 -5.20 -16.36 9.61
N VAL A 57 -4.77 -15.25 9.02
CA VAL A 57 -5.46 -13.95 9.15
C VAL A 57 -6.85 -14.00 8.50
N LEU A 58 -7.01 -14.73 7.40
CA LEU A 58 -8.26 -14.87 6.67
C LEU A 58 -9.26 -15.85 7.30
N ASP A 59 -8.89 -16.59 8.35
CA ASP A 59 -9.83 -17.39 9.16
C ASP A 59 -10.79 -16.50 9.97
N HIS A 60 -10.41 -15.24 10.22
CA HIS A 60 -11.20 -14.24 10.95
C HIS A 60 -11.31 -12.92 10.17
N PRO A 61 -11.92 -12.91 8.97
CA PRO A 61 -11.96 -11.73 8.10
C PRO A 61 -12.78 -10.57 8.69
N GLU A 62 -13.65 -10.83 9.67
CA GLU A 62 -14.39 -9.83 10.46
C GLU A 62 -13.49 -8.99 11.37
N ASP A 63 -12.32 -9.51 11.76
CA ASP A 63 -11.35 -8.79 12.58
C ASP A 63 -10.48 -7.84 11.75
N ILE A 64 -10.64 -7.84 10.44
CA ILE A 64 -9.89 -6.99 9.53
C ILE A 64 -10.75 -5.77 9.19
N PRO A 65 -10.30 -4.54 9.53
CA PRO A 65 -11.06 -3.35 9.23
C PRO A 65 -11.07 -3.07 7.72
N ALA A 66 -12.18 -2.53 7.23
CA ALA A 66 -12.25 -1.93 5.91
C ALA A 66 -11.35 -0.68 5.83
N PHE A 67 -10.76 -0.41 4.67
CA PHE A 67 -9.73 0.63 4.54
C PHE A 67 -10.22 2.03 4.95
N HIS A 68 -11.48 2.36 4.62
CA HIS A 68 -12.09 3.64 5.01
C HIS A 68 -12.38 3.78 6.51
N GLN A 69 -12.40 2.68 7.26
CA GLN A 69 -12.51 2.70 8.74
C GLN A 69 -11.17 3.08 9.37
N LEU A 70 -10.05 2.75 8.71
CA LEU A 70 -8.73 3.22 9.12
C LEU A 70 -8.48 4.64 8.63
N SER A 71 -8.61 4.88 7.32
CA SER A 71 -8.36 6.19 6.70
C SER A 71 -9.66 6.77 6.11
N PRO A 72 -10.34 7.69 6.82
CA PRO A 72 -11.59 8.30 6.35
C PRO A 72 -11.45 9.03 5.00
N ASP A 73 -10.25 9.50 4.66
CA ASP A 73 -9.95 10.15 3.37
C ASP A 73 -10.15 9.21 2.17
N GLN A 74 -10.14 7.90 2.42
CA GLN A 74 -10.27 6.85 1.40
C GLN A 74 -11.72 6.43 1.16
N LYS A 75 -12.70 7.03 1.84
CA LYS A 75 -14.15 6.78 1.65
C LYS A 75 -14.62 6.91 0.20
N ARG A 76 -13.92 7.69 -0.63
CA ARG A 76 -14.26 7.83 -2.05
C ARG A 76 -14.04 6.52 -2.83
N ILE A 77 -13.06 5.72 -2.41
CA ILE A 77 -12.59 4.55 -3.16
C ILE A 77 -12.74 3.22 -2.40
N SER A 78 -12.92 3.24 -1.08
CA SER A 78 -13.28 2.08 -0.26
C SER A 78 -14.72 2.24 0.23
N LYS A 79 -15.59 1.28 -0.13
CA LYS A 79 -17.02 1.26 0.23
C LYS A 79 -17.41 -0.11 0.77
N GLY A 80 -18.16 -0.11 1.88
CA GLY A 80 -18.59 -1.33 2.55
C GLY A 80 -17.40 -2.21 2.95
N ASP A 81 -17.60 -3.52 2.97
CA ASP A 81 -16.55 -4.49 3.35
C ASP A 81 -15.70 -4.98 2.17
N ASN A 82 -15.75 -4.27 1.04
CA ASN A 82 -15.17 -4.75 -0.22
C ASN A 82 -13.65 -4.57 -0.33
N TRP A 83 -13.07 -3.73 0.52
CA TRP A 83 -11.63 -3.51 0.56
C TRP A 83 -11.14 -3.39 2.00
N LYS A 84 -10.51 -4.48 2.47
CA LYS A 84 -9.97 -4.62 3.83
C LYS A 84 -8.46 -4.54 3.83
N THR A 85 -7.91 -4.05 4.95
CA THR A 85 -6.46 -3.83 5.10
C THR A 85 -5.97 -4.32 6.46
N TYR A 86 -5.11 -5.33 6.45
CA TYR A 86 -4.42 -5.82 7.64
C TYR A 86 -3.03 -5.19 7.72
N ALA A 87 -2.89 -4.12 8.50
CA ALA A 87 -1.71 -3.26 8.47
C ALA A 87 -0.58 -3.71 9.38
N PHE A 88 0.65 -3.76 8.83
CA PHE A 88 1.90 -4.00 9.55
C PHE A 88 2.65 -2.70 9.81
N TYR A 89 2.63 -1.79 8.84
CA TYR A 89 3.31 -0.50 8.89
C TYR A 89 2.41 0.60 8.32
N VAL A 90 2.38 1.74 9.03
CA VAL A 90 1.73 2.97 8.56
C VAL A 90 2.70 4.13 8.72
N TYR A 91 3.18 4.65 7.59
CA TYR A 91 4.22 5.68 7.50
C TYR A 91 5.44 5.43 8.42
N GLY A 92 5.97 4.22 8.40
CA GLY A 92 7.12 3.76 9.18
C GLY A 92 6.80 3.40 10.63
N ASN A 93 5.54 3.54 11.07
CA ASN A 93 5.12 3.12 12.41
C ASN A 93 4.64 1.67 12.37
N ARG A 94 5.31 0.82 13.14
CA ARG A 94 5.02 -0.61 13.24
C ARG A 94 3.74 -0.86 14.05
N VAL A 95 2.87 -1.73 13.55
CA VAL A 95 1.64 -2.17 14.20
C VAL A 95 1.94 -3.45 14.98
N ALA A 96 2.27 -3.30 16.25
CA ALA A 96 2.86 -4.37 17.06
C ALA A 96 2.04 -5.67 17.08
N ASP A 97 0.71 -5.57 17.28
CA ASP A 97 -0.16 -6.76 17.38
C ASP A 97 -0.18 -7.55 16.07
N ASN A 98 -0.36 -6.85 14.95
CA ASN A 98 -0.45 -7.48 13.63
C ASN A 98 0.89 -8.11 13.23
N CYS A 99 1.99 -7.43 13.54
CA CYS A 99 3.32 -7.97 13.32
C CYS A 99 3.63 -9.17 14.22
N ALA A 100 3.08 -9.23 15.44
CA ALA A 100 3.22 -10.39 16.33
C ALA A 100 2.42 -11.61 15.84
N ALA A 101 1.29 -11.38 15.16
CA ALA A 101 0.47 -12.43 14.56
C ALA A 101 1.07 -12.98 13.25
N CYS A 102 1.88 -12.18 12.54
CA CYS A 102 2.57 -12.59 11.31
C CYS A 102 4.10 -12.38 11.43
N PRO A 103 4.79 -13.15 12.30
CA PRO A 103 6.21 -12.93 12.60
C PRO A 103 7.16 -13.07 11.41
N VAL A 104 6.89 -13.96 10.45
CA VAL A 104 7.73 -14.12 9.25
C VAL A 104 7.59 -12.91 8.35
N THR A 105 6.36 -12.50 8.06
CA THR A 105 6.06 -11.28 7.28
C THR A 105 6.69 -10.07 7.96
N ALA A 106 6.49 -9.91 9.27
CA ALA A 106 7.05 -8.80 10.03
C ALA A 106 8.57 -8.74 9.94
N ARG A 107 9.28 -9.87 10.11
CA ARG A 107 10.74 -9.92 9.99
C ARG A 107 11.22 -9.44 8.61
N LEU A 108 10.58 -9.92 7.53
CA LEU A 108 10.94 -9.51 6.16
C LEU A 108 10.69 -8.02 5.91
N LEU A 109 9.62 -7.47 6.50
CA LEU A 109 9.30 -6.05 6.43
C LEU A 109 10.26 -5.18 7.25
N ASP A 110 10.68 -5.66 8.43
CA ASP A 110 11.60 -4.97 9.33
C ASP A 110 12.97 -4.72 8.65
N ASP A 111 13.38 -5.60 7.73
CA ASP A 111 14.63 -5.51 6.96
C ASP A 111 14.51 -4.65 5.67
N LEU A 112 13.30 -4.21 5.29
CA LEU A 112 13.09 -3.48 4.02
C LEU A 112 13.49 -1.99 4.16
N PRO A 113 14.49 -1.53 3.39
CA PRO A 113 14.99 -0.16 3.53
C PRO A 113 13.97 0.87 3.08
N GLY A 114 13.68 1.85 3.95
CA GLY A 114 12.77 2.95 3.62
C GLY A 114 11.30 2.55 3.59
N LEU A 115 10.92 1.43 4.22
CA LEU A 115 9.52 1.02 4.32
C LEU A 115 8.67 2.12 4.97
N GLN A 116 7.61 2.54 4.27
CA GLN A 116 6.63 3.49 4.77
C GLN A 116 5.35 2.76 5.14
N ASN A 117 4.78 2.00 4.22
CA ASN A 117 3.50 1.35 4.42
C ASN A 117 3.60 -0.12 4.08
N ALA A 118 2.96 -0.98 4.87
CA ALA A 118 2.80 -2.39 4.54
C ALA A 118 1.50 -2.94 5.09
N TRP A 119 0.74 -3.66 4.25
CA TRP A 119 -0.47 -4.37 4.69
C TRP A 119 -0.84 -5.50 3.73
N PHE A 120 -1.60 -6.48 4.22
CA PHE A 120 -2.38 -7.32 3.32
C PHE A 120 -3.57 -6.53 2.80
N SER A 121 -3.61 -6.33 1.48
CA SER A 121 -4.69 -5.62 0.80
C SER A 121 -5.68 -6.63 0.22
N ILE A 122 -6.83 -6.78 0.86
CA ILE A 122 -7.83 -7.80 0.54
C ILE A 122 -8.95 -7.15 -0.25
N LEU A 123 -9.11 -7.56 -1.51
CA LEU A 123 -10.12 -7.02 -2.42
C LEU A 123 -11.19 -8.07 -2.69
N ALA A 124 -12.44 -7.71 -2.37
CA ALA A 124 -13.59 -8.57 -2.58
C ALA A 124 -13.81 -8.89 -4.07
N PRO A 125 -14.54 -9.99 -4.36
CA PRO A 125 -15.07 -10.26 -5.68
C PRO A 125 -15.86 -9.07 -6.24
N ARG A 126 -15.87 -8.94 -7.57
CA ARG A 126 -16.65 -7.94 -8.33
C ARG A 126 -16.45 -6.49 -7.87
N TYR A 127 -15.33 -6.16 -7.24
CA TYR A 127 -15.05 -4.81 -6.75
C TYR A 127 -14.12 -4.03 -7.68
N HIS A 128 -14.41 -2.73 -7.80
CA HIS A 128 -13.70 -1.80 -8.65
C HIS A 128 -13.20 -0.62 -7.81
N ILE A 129 -11.89 -0.42 -7.79
CA ILE A 129 -11.26 0.79 -7.28
C ILE A 129 -11.10 1.77 -8.46
N PRO A 130 -11.84 2.89 -8.47
CA PRO A 130 -11.87 3.80 -9.61
C PRO A 130 -10.51 4.48 -9.84
N PRO A 131 -10.30 5.09 -11.02
CA PRO A 131 -9.09 5.84 -11.34
C PRO A 131 -8.71 6.86 -10.25
N HIS A 132 -7.47 6.78 -9.79
CA HIS A 132 -6.91 7.68 -8.78
C HIS A 132 -5.39 7.81 -8.93
N LYS A 133 -4.81 8.69 -8.12
CA LYS A 133 -3.36 8.95 -8.08
C LYS A 133 -2.88 8.98 -6.64
N GLY A 134 -1.67 8.46 -6.45
CA GLY A 134 -0.89 8.60 -5.25
C GLY A 134 -0.57 10.06 -4.94
N PRO A 135 -0.34 10.40 -3.66
CA PRO A 135 -0.15 11.78 -3.24
C PRO A 135 1.23 12.34 -3.58
N THR A 136 2.27 11.50 -3.77
CA THR A 136 3.64 11.96 -3.97
C THR A 136 4.55 10.89 -4.57
N ARG A 137 5.56 11.30 -5.37
CA ARG A 137 6.64 10.43 -5.86
C ARG A 137 7.72 10.17 -4.81
N ALA A 138 7.49 10.58 -3.55
CA ALA A 138 8.43 10.30 -2.47
C ALA A 138 8.56 8.80 -2.20
N VAL A 139 7.53 8.03 -2.55
CA VAL A 139 7.47 6.58 -2.40
C VAL A 139 7.25 5.89 -3.75
N ILE A 140 7.56 4.60 -3.79
CA ILE A 140 7.20 3.66 -4.85
C ILE A 140 6.33 2.57 -4.24
N ARG A 141 5.40 2.03 -5.03
CA ARG A 141 4.52 0.94 -4.61
C ARG A 141 4.99 -0.40 -5.16
N CYS A 142 4.97 -1.42 -4.31
CA CYS A 142 5.16 -2.81 -4.70
C CYS A 142 3.97 -3.66 -4.23
N HIS A 143 3.46 -4.52 -5.09
CA HIS A 143 2.49 -5.55 -4.73
C HIS A 143 3.11 -6.94 -4.94
N LEU A 144 3.24 -7.73 -3.88
CA LEU A 144 3.49 -9.17 -4.00
C LEU A 144 2.15 -9.90 -4.09
N GLY A 145 1.93 -10.68 -5.15
CA GLY A 145 0.73 -11.51 -5.29
C GLY A 145 0.71 -12.64 -4.26
N LEU A 146 -0.31 -12.70 -3.41
CA LEU A 146 -0.44 -13.75 -2.39
C LEU A 146 -1.61 -14.69 -2.67
N LYS A 147 -2.78 -14.12 -2.98
CA LYS A 147 -3.99 -14.84 -3.41
C LYS A 147 -4.50 -14.20 -4.68
N VAL A 148 -4.35 -14.86 -5.82
CA VAL A 148 -4.76 -14.31 -7.11
C VAL A 148 -5.87 -15.19 -7.69
N PRO A 149 -7.01 -14.62 -8.13
CA PRO A 149 -8.08 -15.39 -8.78
C PRO A 149 -7.56 -16.26 -9.93
N ALA A 150 -8.17 -17.42 -10.14
CA ALA A 150 -7.82 -18.31 -11.24
C ALA A 150 -8.05 -17.63 -12.60
N ASP A 151 -9.15 -16.89 -12.72
CA ASP A 151 -9.44 -16.02 -13.86
C ASP A 151 -8.72 -14.67 -13.73
N ARG A 152 -7.39 -14.72 -13.73
CA ARG A 152 -6.54 -13.53 -13.57
C ARG A 152 -6.70 -12.50 -14.70
N ASP A 153 -7.27 -12.88 -15.85
CA ASP A 153 -7.47 -11.94 -16.96
C ASP A 153 -8.56 -10.92 -16.65
N ASN A 154 -9.51 -11.30 -15.79
CA ASN A 154 -10.55 -10.43 -15.24
C ASN A 154 -10.17 -9.83 -13.87
N CYS A 155 -8.90 -9.94 -13.44
CA CYS A 155 -8.38 -9.23 -12.27
C CYS A 155 -7.07 -8.49 -12.60
N TRP A 156 -7.17 -7.17 -12.74
CA TRP A 156 -6.07 -6.36 -13.29
C TRP A 156 -5.89 -5.01 -12.57
N LEU A 157 -4.69 -4.47 -12.73
CA LEU A 157 -4.30 -3.11 -12.37
C LEU A 157 -3.90 -2.37 -13.66
N ARG A 158 -4.50 -1.22 -13.91
CA ARG A 158 -4.00 -0.29 -14.92
C ARG A 158 -3.12 0.75 -14.23
N VAL A 159 -1.93 0.99 -14.75
CA VAL A 159 -1.07 2.11 -14.35
C VAL A 159 -0.75 2.92 -15.61
N ASP A 160 -1.27 4.14 -15.67
CA ASP A 160 -1.29 4.96 -16.88
C ASP A 160 -1.93 4.21 -18.06
N THR A 161 -1.12 3.83 -19.05
CA THR A 161 -1.53 3.08 -20.25
C THR A 161 -1.24 1.57 -20.15
N GLU A 162 -0.57 1.12 -19.10
CA GLU A 162 -0.12 -0.27 -18.94
C GLU A 162 -1.12 -1.10 -18.13
N ILE A 163 -1.49 -2.28 -18.64
CA ILE A 163 -2.36 -3.25 -17.94
C ILE A 163 -1.50 -4.36 -17.34
N CYS A 164 -1.45 -4.39 -16.02
CA CYS A 164 -0.73 -5.37 -15.22
C CYS A 164 -1.69 -6.41 -14.64
N ARG A 165 -1.20 -7.64 -14.47
CA ARG A 165 -1.92 -8.74 -13.81
C ARG A 165 -1.02 -9.34 -12.75
N TRP A 166 -1.58 -9.63 -11.60
CA TRP A 166 -0.83 -10.29 -10.52
C TRP A 166 -0.60 -11.76 -10.84
N ARG A 167 0.46 -12.29 -10.25
CA ARG A 167 0.73 -13.73 -10.16
C ARG A 167 1.13 -14.03 -8.73
N GLU A 168 0.72 -15.19 -8.23
CA GLU A 168 1.13 -15.60 -6.89
C GLU A 168 2.65 -15.78 -6.83
N GLY A 169 3.26 -15.17 -5.82
CA GLY A 169 4.70 -15.21 -5.62
C GLY A 169 5.53 -14.26 -6.48
N GLU A 170 4.91 -13.43 -7.32
CA GLU A 170 5.61 -12.41 -8.11
C GLU A 170 5.28 -11.01 -7.60
N CYS A 171 6.29 -10.15 -7.53
CA CYS A 171 6.16 -8.73 -7.23
C CYS A 171 5.79 -7.93 -8.49
N LEU A 172 5.06 -6.85 -8.29
CA LEU A 172 4.78 -5.82 -9.29
C LEU A 172 5.11 -4.47 -8.69
N VAL A 173 6.15 -3.81 -9.21
CA VAL A 173 6.59 -2.49 -8.76
C VAL A 173 6.11 -1.41 -9.73
N PHE A 174 5.44 -0.38 -9.21
CA PHE A 174 4.86 0.69 -10.01
C PHE A 174 4.86 2.05 -9.29
N ASP A 175 4.83 3.13 -10.07
CA ASP A 175 4.68 4.50 -9.59
C ASP A 175 3.19 4.85 -9.49
N ASP A 176 2.65 4.82 -8.27
CA ASP A 176 1.24 5.11 -8.04
C ASP A 176 0.85 6.58 -8.27
N THR A 177 1.81 7.48 -8.55
CA THR A 177 1.49 8.87 -8.94
C THR A 177 0.94 8.99 -10.36
N TYR A 178 1.11 7.94 -11.17
CA TYR A 178 0.37 7.79 -12.41
C TYR A 178 -1.09 7.46 -12.12
N ASP A 179 -1.97 7.81 -13.06
CA ASP A 179 -3.39 7.46 -12.93
C ASP A 179 -3.52 5.94 -12.94
N HIS A 180 -4.12 5.38 -11.90
CA HIS A 180 -4.23 3.94 -11.76
C HIS A 180 -5.61 3.50 -11.26
N GLU A 181 -5.98 2.29 -11.66
CA GLU A 181 -7.32 1.72 -11.51
C GLU A 181 -7.19 0.22 -11.30
N VAL A 182 -8.01 -0.34 -10.41
CA VAL A 182 -7.98 -1.77 -10.10
C VAL A 182 -9.35 -2.36 -10.29
N ARG A 183 -9.43 -3.48 -11.02
CA ARG A 183 -10.64 -4.29 -11.10
C ARG A 183 -10.37 -5.69 -10.62
N ASN A 184 -11.29 -6.19 -9.80
CA ASN A 184 -11.47 -7.61 -9.58
C ASN A 184 -12.85 -7.97 -10.09
N ASP A 185 -12.98 -8.26 -11.38
CA ASP A 185 -14.23 -8.67 -12.00
C ASP A 185 -14.45 -10.17 -11.86
N THR A 186 -13.75 -10.86 -10.97
CA THR A 186 -13.91 -12.31 -10.70
C THR A 186 -14.83 -12.56 -9.51
N ASP A 187 -15.17 -13.83 -9.27
CA ASP A 187 -15.92 -14.29 -8.10
C ASP A 187 -15.02 -14.65 -6.90
N GLU A 188 -13.70 -14.46 -7.02
CA GLU A 188 -12.72 -14.82 -6.01
C GLU A 188 -12.11 -13.57 -5.35
N THR A 189 -11.75 -13.70 -4.08
CA THR A 189 -11.01 -12.65 -3.35
C THR A 189 -9.58 -12.56 -3.86
N ARG A 190 -9.10 -11.35 -4.14
CA ARG A 190 -7.71 -11.08 -4.49
C ARG A 190 -6.96 -10.46 -3.30
N VAL A 191 -5.82 -11.04 -2.93
CA VAL A 191 -4.96 -10.50 -1.86
C VAL A 191 -3.54 -10.30 -2.36
N VAL A 192 -2.99 -9.13 -2.06
CA VAL A 192 -1.58 -8.80 -2.27
C VAL A 192 -0.98 -8.33 -0.95
N LEU A 193 0.32 -8.57 -0.74
CA LEU A 193 1.09 -7.78 0.20
C LEU A 193 1.42 -6.45 -0.49
N PHE A 194 0.79 -5.39 -0.01
CA PHE A 194 0.99 -4.03 -0.47
C PHE A 194 2.15 -3.42 0.31
N LEU A 195 3.04 -2.73 -0.39
CA LEU A 195 4.18 -2.01 0.18
C LEU A 195 4.29 -0.63 -0.45
N ASP A 196 4.45 0.42 0.35
CA ASP A 196 5.06 1.67 -0.10
C ASP A 196 6.43 1.82 0.57
N PHE A 197 7.47 2.13 -0.20
CA PHE A 197 8.83 2.35 0.28
C PHE A 197 9.43 3.59 -0.37
N ASP A 198 10.43 4.19 0.29
CA ASP A 198 11.08 5.41 -0.19
C ASP A 198 11.62 5.21 -1.62
N ARG A 199 11.26 6.12 -2.53
CA ARG A 199 11.85 6.14 -3.86
C ARG A 199 13.36 6.37 -3.73
N PRO A 200 14.22 5.55 -4.36
CA PRO A 200 15.65 5.83 -4.41
C PRO A 200 15.91 7.18 -5.08
N MET A 201 16.60 8.06 -4.37
CA MET A 201 16.86 9.44 -4.77
C MET A 201 18.31 9.82 -4.49
N ASP A 202 18.81 10.80 -5.24
CA ASP A 202 20.08 11.46 -4.90
C ASP A 202 19.99 12.26 -3.59
N LEU A 203 21.08 12.88 -3.15
CA LEU A 203 21.10 13.58 -1.85
C LEU A 203 20.07 14.73 -1.76
N PRO A 204 19.95 15.65 -2.73
CA PRO A 204 18.89 16.66 -2.74
C PRO A 204 17.48 16.06 -2.66
N GLY A 205 17.19 15.03 -3.46
CA GLY A 205 15.90 14.34 -3.46
C GLY A 205 15.58 13.70 -2.12
N ARG A 206 16.55 13.02 -1.50
CA ARG A 206 16.39 12.40 -0.17
C ARG A 206 16.09 13.43 0.92
N ILE A 207 16.77 14.58 0.93
CA ILE A 207 16.53 15.64 1.92
C ILE A 207 15.09 16.14 1.78
N MET A 208 14.65 16.45 0.56
CA MET A 208 13.29 16.93 0.32
C MET A 208 12.24 15.89 0.69
N ASN A 209 12.41 14.63 0.28
CA ASN A 209 11.47 13.55 0.60
C ASN A 209 11.36 13.32 2.11
N ARG A 210 12.48 13.33 2.85
CA ARG A 210 12.45 13.19 4.32
C ARG A 210 11.68 14.33 4.99
N LEU A 211 11.83 15.57 4.52
CA LEU A 211 11.07 16.70 5.03
C LEU A 211 9.57 16.56 4.70
N LEU A 212 9.23 16.18 3.47
CA LEU A 212 7.85 15.99 3.03
C LEU A 212 7.15 14.87 3.81
N ILE A 213 7.77 13.68 3.88
CA ILE A 213 7.25 12.53 4.63
C ILE A 213 7.19 12.86 6.12
N GLY A 214 8.20 13.54 6.68
CA GLY A 214 8.18 14.01 8.06
C GLY A 214 6.99 14.91 8.36
N ALA A 215 6.68 15.86 7.48
CA ALA A 215 5.49 16.71 7.61
C ALA A 215 4.20 15.88 7.53
N ILE A 216 4.09 14.95 6.58
CA ILE A 216 2.91 14.06 6.44
C ILE A 216 2.70 13.23 7.72
N ARG A 217 3.76 12.62 8.27
CA ARG A 217 3.72 11.82 9.51
C ARG A 217 3.15 12.60 10.70
N THR A 218 3.38 13.91 10.77
CA THR A 218 2.89 14.74 11.88
C THR A 218 1.43 15.17 11.73
N SER A 219 0.83 14.97 10.55
CA SER A 219 -0.52 15.40 10.23
C SER A 219 -1.60 14.39 10.67
N ALA A 220 -2.86 14.85 10.71
CA ALA A 220 -4.02 13.99 10.99
C ALA A 220 -4.14 12.83 9.99
N TYR A 221 -3.67 13.03 8.76
CA TYR A 221 -3.66 12.01 7.70
C TYR A 221 -2.98 10.70 8.12
N VAL A 222 -1.98 10.76 9.00
CA VAL A 222 -1.27 9.58 9.52
C VAL A 222 -1.71 9.22 10.94
N LYS A 223 -1.92 10.24 11.79
CA LYS A 223 -2.29 10.02 13.20
C LYS A 223 -3.66 9.37 13.35
N ASP A 224 -4.64 9.74 12.51
CA ASP A 224 -5.99 9.20 12.60
C ASP A 224 -6.03 7.70 12.24
N PRO A 225 -5.43 7.24 11.11
CA PRO A 225 -5.33 5.82 10.84
C PRO A 225 -4.64 5.00 11.91
N LEU A 226 -3.54 5.49 12.48
CA LEU A 226 -2.83 4.81 13.56
C LEU A 226 -3.70 4.65 14.81
N LYS A 227 -4.39 5.73 15.20
CA LYS A 227 -5.32 5.70 16.33
C LYS A 227 -6.48 4.73 16.07
N ASN A 228 -7.12 4.84 14.91
CA ASN A 228 -8.26 3.99 14.54
C ASN A 228 -7.87 2.50 14.52
N LEU A 229 -6.67 2.18 14.04
CA LEU A 229 -6.14 0.83 14.03
C LEU A 229 -5.85 0.31 15.45
N ALA A 230 -5.26 1.14 16.30
CA ALA A 230 -5.02 0.77 17.70
C ALA A 230 -6.33 0.52 18.45
N ASP A 231 -7.32 1.40 18.26
CA ASP A 231 -8.66 1.26 18.85
C ASP A 231 -9.37 -0.01 18.34
N TRP A 232 -9.22 -0.33 17.05
CA TRP A 232 -9.77 -1.56 16.46
C TRP A 232 -9.12 -2.81 17.06
N ASN A 233 -7.79 -2.88 17.06
CA ASN A 233 -7.05 -4.01 17.60
C ASN A 233 -7.34 -4.23 19.10
N ALA A 234 -7.52 -3.16 19.87
CA ALA A 234 -7.94 -3.26 21.27
C ALA A 234 -9.32 -3.88 21.43
N ARG A 235 -10.28 -3.58 20.54
CA ARG A 235 -11.62 -4.20 20.55
C ARG A 235 -11.56 -5.68 20.19
N VAL A 236 -10.77 -6.04 19.18
CA VAL A 236 -10.57 -7.44 18.77
C VAL A 236 -9.95 -8.27 19.90
N ARG A 237 -8.97 -7.71 20.63
CA ARG A 237 -8.37 -8.36 21.82
C ARG A 237 -9.31 -8.43 23.02
N GLY A 238 -10.11 -7.39 23.25
CA GLY A 238 -11.00 -7.27 24.41
C GLY A 238 -12.34 -7.97 24.25
N GLY A 239 -12.64 -8.53 23.07
CA GLY A 239 -13.79 -9.38 22.84
C GLY A 239 -13.75 -10.66 23.70
N PRO A 240 -14.90 -11.33 23.88
CA PRO A 240 -14.94 -12.60 24.62
C PRO A 240 -13.94 -13.62 24.04
N PRO A 241 -13.29 -14.45 24.89
CA PRO A 241 -12.39 -15.49 24.42
C PRO A 241 -13.14 -16.40 23.45
N ARG A 242 -12.53 -16.63 22.28
CA ARG A 242 -13.13 -17.39 21.20
C ARG A 242 -13.12 -18.88 21.57
N PRO A 243 -14.16 -19.64 21.18
CA PRO A 243 -14.24 -21.08 21.41
C PRO A 243 -13.13 -21.85 20.68
#